data_AF-H8GJX7-F1
#
_entry.id   AF-H8GJX7-F1
#
_cell.length_a   1.000
_cell.length_b   1.000
_cell.length_c   1.000
_cell.angle_alpha   90.00
_cell.angle_beta   90.00
_cell.angle_gamma   90.00
#
_symmetry.space_group_name_H-M   'P 1'
#
loop_
_entity.id
_entity.type
_entity.pdbx_description
1 polymer ?
#
loop_
_entity_poly.entity_id
_entity_poly.type
_entity_poly.pdbx_seq_one_letter_code
_entity_poly.pdbx_strand_id
1 'polypeptide(L)' 'MSFDFKRMFKFEHNVGDKEKKYRIYGGAALFVLSVVTASIFLLVVGCALIASGFSGFCPVYGGLGKNTCGTAGSAPSGE' A
#
# COMPACT_ATOMS: atom_id res chain seq x y z
N MET A 1 -6.66 -18.34 -9.60
CA MET A 1 -6.88 -17.00 -10.16
C MET A 1 -5.66 -16.66 -11.00
N SER A 2 -5.84 -16.25 -12.27
CA SER A 2 -4.72 -15.79 -13.10
C SER A 2 -4.36 -14.35 -12.69
N PHE A 3 -3.08 -14.09 -12.48
CA PHE A 3 -2.59 -12.73 -12.20
C PHE A 3 -2.55 -11.94 -13.51
N ASP A 4 -3.20 -10.77 -13.55
CA ASP A 4 -3.27 -9.94 -14.75
C ASP A 4 -2.12 -8.92 -14.77
N PHE A 5 -1.01 -9.30 -15.41
CA PHE A 5 0.17 -8.43 -15.52
C PHE A 5 -0.13 -7.12 -16.25
N LYS A 6 -1.07 -7.10 -17.19
CA LYS A 6 -1.45 -5.88 -17.92
C LYS A 6 -2.10 -4.87 -16.98
N ARG A 7 -2.97 -5.32 -16.09
CA ARG A 7 -3.63 -4.49 -15.08
C ARG A 7 -2.70 -4.08 -13.95
N MET A 8 -1.67 -4.88 -13.63
CA MET A 8 -0.64 -4.51 -12.65
C MET A 8 0.08 -3.21 -13.01
N PHE A 9 0.37 -2.97 -14.28
CA PHE A 9 1.06 -1.76 -14.74
C PHE A 9 0.11 -0.62 -15.13
N LYS A 10 -1.21 -0.86 -15.11
CA LYS A 10 -2.20 0.17 -15.40
C LYS A 10 -2.49 0.95 -14.11
N PHE A 11 -2.20 2.24 -14.11
CA PHE A 11 -2.60 3.14 -13.04
C PHE A 11 -4.13 3.17 -12.90
N GLU A 12 -4.63 2.53 -11.85
CA GLU A 12 -6.06 2.42 -11.54
C GLU A 12 -6.22 2.72 -10.04
N HIS A 13 -7.03 3.71 -9.68
CA HIS A 13 -7.23 4.05 -8.27
C HIS A 13 -7.95 2.89 -7.57
N ASN A 14 -7.22 2.15 -6.74
CA ASN A 14 -7.67 0.86 -6.18
C ASN A 14 -7.41 0.70 -4.69
N VAL A 15 -6.81 1.70 -4.05
CA VAL A 15 -6.58 1.74 -2.61
C VAL A 15 -7.57 2.72 -1.99
N GLY A 16 -8.48 2.21 -1.16
CA GLY A 16 -9.39 3.06 -0.38
C GLY A 16 -8.72 3.75 0.81
N ASP A 17 -9.43 4.68 1.45
CA ASP A 17 -8.91 5.51 2.56
C ASP A 17 -8.34 4.71 3.74
N LYS A 18 -8.95 3.57 4.08
CA LYS A 18 -8.46 2.71 5.17
C LYS A 18 -7.08 2.16 4.86
N GLU A 19 -6.91 1.52 3.71
CA GLU A 19 -5.61 0.97 3.31
C GLU A 19 -4.58 2.05 2.97
N LYS A 20 -5.01 3.21 2.48
CA LYS A 20 -4.14 4.37 2.35
C LYS A 20 -3.52 4.73 3.69
N LYS A 21 -4.32 4.80 4.76
CA LYS A 21 -3.80 5.07 6.12
C LYS A 21 -2.83 3.98 6.54
N TYR A 22 -3.19 2.70 6.44
CA TYR A 22 -2.28 1.62 6.82
C TYR A 22 -0.97 1.61 6.03
N ARG A 23 -1.00 1.93 4.73
CA ARG A 23 0.21 2.02 3.88
C ARG A 23 1.10 3.20 4.24
N ILE A 24 0.51 4.35 4.52
CA ILE A 24 1.28 5.54 4.92
C ILE A 24 1.83 5.37 6.33
N TYR A 25 1.02 4.95 7.30
CA TYR A 25 1.49 4.73 8.68
C TYR A 25 2.49 3.58 8.77
N GLY A 26 2.20 2.43 8.13
CA GLY A 26 3.10 1.29 8.08
C GLY A 26 4.39 1.60 7.31
N GLY A 27 4.29 2.29 6.17
CA GLY A 27 5.44 2.75 5.40
C GLY A 27 6.30 3.77 6.15
N ALA A 28 5.70 4.71 6.88
CA ALA A 28 6.40 5.69 7.71
C ALA A 28 7.12 5.01 8.89
N ALA A 29 6.46 4.08 9.58
CA ALA A 29 7.08 3.31 10.64
C ALA A 29 8.28 2.51 10.12
N LEU A 30 8.12 1.85 8.96
CA LEU A 30 9.18 1.06 8.34
C LEU A 30 10.33 1.95 7.83
N PHE A 31 10.03 3.15 7.32
CA PHE A 31 11.03 4.15 6.96
C PHE A 31 11.86 4.57 8.18
N VAL A 32 11.23 4.89 9.31
CA VAL A 32 11.96 5.24 10.55
C VAL A 32 12.82 4.08 11.03
N LEU A 33 12.27 2.86 11.08
CA LEU A 33 13.01 1.64 11.41
C LEU A 33 14.21 1.43 10.49
N SER A 34 14.05 1.65 9.18
CA SER A 34 15.11 1.47 8.21
C SER A 34 16.31 2.39 8.45
N VAL A 35 16.05 3.63 8.89
CA VAL A 35 17.10 4.60 9.22
C VAL A 35 17.85 4.15 10.47
N VAL A 36 17.13 3.69 11.50
CA VAL A 36 17.73 3.20 12.76
C VAL A 36 18.57 1.93 12.52
N THR A 37 18.08 1.02 11.68
CA THR A 37 18.80 -0.23 11.34
C THR A 37 19.83 -0.03 10.21
N ALA A 38 19.96 1.18 9.65
CA ALA A 38 20.82 1.48 8.49
C ALA A 38 20.59 0.54 7.28
N SER A 39 19.34 0.11 7.06
CA SER A 39 18.99 -0.86 6.02
C SER A 39 18.36 -0.19 4.80
N ILE A 40 19.13 -0.12 3.72
CA ILE A 40 18.72 0.48 2.44
C ILE A 40 17.51 -0.25 1.85
N PHE A 41 17.45 -1.58 1.99
CA PHE A 41 16.32 -2.35 1.47
C PHE A 41 15.00 -1.96 2.15
N LEU A 42 15.00 -1.85 3.48
CA LEU A 42 13.83 -1.42 4.23
C LEU A 42 13.45 0.03 3.88
N LEU A 43 14.43 0.90 3.68
CA LEU A 43 14.18 2.29 3.28
C LEU A 43 13.42 2.35 1.95
N VAL A 44 13.84 1.58 0.95
CA VAL A 44 13.18 1.52 -0.37
C VAL A 44 11.77 0.95 -0.25
N VAL A 45 11.57 -0.11 0.53
CA VAL A 45 10.25 -0.71 0.76
C VAL A 45 9.31 0.28 1.46
N GLY A 46 9.80 0.99 2.48
CA GLY A 46 9.04 2.02 3.20
C GLY A 46 8.61 3.15 2.27
N CYS A 47 9.53 3.67 1.45
CA CYS A 47 9.22 4.66 0.43
C CYS A 47 8.18 4.17 -0.59
N ALA A 48 8.30 2.92 -1.08
CA ALA A 48 7.35 2.35 -2.02
C ALA A 48 5.94 2.21 -1.41
N LEU A 49 5.84 1.81 -0.13
CA LEU A 49 4.57 1.75 0.59
C LEU A 49 3.92 3.13 0.73
N ILE A 50 4.68 4.13 1.17
CA ILE A 50 4.20 5.51 1.29
C ILE A 50 3.73 6.03 -0.08
N ALA A 51 4.54 5.85 -1.12
CA ALA A 51 4.19 6.28 -2.49
C ALA A 51 2.93 5.58 -3.01
N SER A 52 2.74 4.29 -2.74
CA SER A 52 1.52 3.55 -3.11
C SER A 52 0.28 4.04 -2.35
N GLY A 53 0.44 4.47 -1.09
CA GLY A 53 -0.63 5.08 -0.32
C GLY A 53 -0.99 6.48 -0.84
N PHE A 54 -0.01 7.31 -1.16
CA PHE A 54 -0.24 8.66 -1.70
C PHE A 54 -0.87 8.66 -3.08
N SER A 55 -0.41 7.78 -3.98
CA SER A 55 -0.97 7.65 -5.34
C SER A 55 -2.35 6.98 -5.36
N GLY A 56 -2.75 6.31 -4.28
CA GLY A 56 -4.00 5.53 -4.24
C GLY A 56 -3.98 4.32 -5.17
N PHE A 57 -2.80 3.89 -5.59
CA PHE A 57 -2.58 2.81 -6.53
C PHE A 57 -1.60 1.79 -5.97
N CYS A 58 -2.03 0.53 -5.95
CA CYS A 58 -1.16 -0.60 -5.69
C CYS A 58 -1.11 -1.52 -6.92
N PRO A 59 0.06 -1.69 -7.56
CA PRO A 59 0.19 -2.53 -8.75
C PRO A 59 -0.17 -3.99 -8.46
N VAL A 60 0.20 -4.50 -7.28
CA VAL A 60 -0.14 -5.86 -6.84
C VAL A 60 -1.65 -6.03 -6.74
N TYR A 61 -2.38 -5.03 -6.23
CA TYR A 61 -3.84 -5.07 -6.21
C TYR A 61 -4.44 -5.05 -7.61
N GLY A 62 -3.86 -4.26 -8.52
CA GLY A 62 -4.26 -4.23 -9.94
C GLY A 62 -4.14 -5.60 -10.60
N GLY A 63 -3.00 -6.28 -10.42
CA GLY A 63 -2.82 -7.62 -10.99
C GLY A 63 -3.67 -8.71 -10.32
N LEU A 64 -4.07 -8.52 -9.06
CA LEU A 64 -5.02 -9.38 -8.36
C LEU A 64 -6.50 -9.02 -8.62
N GLY A 65 -6.78 -7.96 -9.37
CA GLY A 65 -8.14 -7.45 -9.57
C GLY A 65 -8.81 -6.95 -8.28
N LYS A 66 -8.03 -6.62 -7.24
CA LYS A 66 -8.54 -6.09 -5.96
C LYS A 66 -8.71 -4.58 -6.03
N ASN A 67 -9.82 -4.10 -5.48
CA ASN A 67 -10.11 -2.68 -5.31
C ASN A 67 -10.82 -2.48 -3.97
N THR A 68 -10.33 -1.55 -3.16
CA THR A 68 -10.88 -1.27 -1.80
C THR A 68 -11.46 0.12 -1.66
N CYS A 69 -11.61 0.83 -2.77
CA CYS A 69 -12.34 2.09 -2.82
C CYS A 69 -13.82 1.81 -2.50
N GLY A 70 -14.39 2.54 -1.56
CA GLY A 70 -15.79 2.35 -1.12
C GLY A 70 -16.00 1.34 0.01
N THR A 71 -14.97 0.66 0.52
CA THR A 71 -15.06 -0.16 1.75
C THR A 71 -15.03 0.73 3.01
N ALA A 72 -15.94 1.70 3.09
CA ALA A 72 -16.17 2.51 4.29
C ALA A 72 -17.05 1.72 5.28
N GLY A 73 -16.53 0.61 5.85
CA GLY A 73 -17.41 -0.25 6.66
C GLY A 73 -16.83 -1.29 7.62
N SER A 74 -15.51 -1.43 7.78
CA SER A 74 -14.98 -2.38 8.79
C SER A 74 -13.82 -1.77 9.54
N ALA A 75 -14.12 -1.19 10.70
CA ALA A 75 -13.14 -0.93 11.75
C ALA A 75 -12.76 -2.27 12.39
N PRO A 76 -11.50 -2.50 12.77
CA PRO A 76 -11.20 -3.23 13.97
C PRO A 76 -11.10 -2.21 15.11
N SER A 77 -12.10 -2.25 15.97
CA SER A 77 -11.97 -1.95 17.40
C SER A 77 -10.77 -2.69 18.00
N GLY A 78 -10.01 -1.99 18.83
CA GLY A 78 -8.86 -2.47 19.59
C GLY A 78 -7.92 -1.27 19.72
N GLU A 79 -7.86 -0.53 20.83
CA GLU A 79 -8.36 -0.70 22.20
C GLU A 79 -8.81 0.68 22.72
#